data_AF-Q1WWC8-F1
#
_entry.id   AF-Q1WWC8-F1
#
_cell.length_a   1.000
_cell.length_b   1.000
_cell.length_c   1.000
_cell.angle_alpha   90.00
_cell.angle_beta   90.00
_cell.angle_gamma   90.00
#
_symmetry.space_group_name_H-M   'P 1'
#
loop_
_entity.id
_entity.type
_entity.pdbx_description
1 polymer ?
#
loop_
_entity_poly.entity_id
_entity_poly.type
_entity_poly.pdbx_seq_one_letter_code
_entity_poly.pdbx_strand_id
1 'polypeptide(L)'
;MDTRSWRKVLLQWIGECHFIESNYITLEQSDLDSFFSVFIQKIQETENVKGKNELQDQPTEQSPLVQEFLAHNYPEFIAQQDDKEVDLPLDCLYVYTLLLHYSCVKKPSLFFHNICNKLPELTQTCIASFFRETVDRLLTREYLSQAIANVAVVYRQGVSTSVSPCLPSSSLSPDPRSDDAPCPSTPSSSSSQPSSSTPQLRNHREQLRLNGCEMPPPSTPKTELLEQRTKELRGIRTQLEVVRYEKALLEEQQMEKDELIKVLNKEKMMAKMELEKLRNVKLTEEHHDNESHHIMPYEFEHMKGCLLKEIGLKESLIAEITDKLHDLRVENSELSEKLNLAGKRLLEYTDRIRFLESRVDDLTRIVSSRDVMISSLESDKQELDKCLKEARDDLHNRIEVLNASSDLLDCSLSPNTTPENLASSVIDKQLREKEHENAELKEKLLNLNNSQRELCQALSSFLQKHNIDHEFPVEWTSSSLLSTISAIESKFVNTLEKSTQMKKECDVQSVCVEKLLEKCKLLSVSLGCQPKELDGFEATIPEAMESGFESSRECKKKKKKKK
;
A
#
# COMPACT_ATOMS: atom_id res chain seq x y z
N MET A 1 -2.70 0.51 8.87
CA MET A 1 -4.05 0.14 8.39
C MET A 1 -3.89 -0.61 7.08
N ASP A 2 -4.44 -1.82 6.95
CA ASP A 2 -4.39 -2.58 5.68
C ASP A 2 -5.47 -2.05 4.72
N THR A 3 -5.10 -1.12 3.85
CA THR A 3 -5.99 -0.53 2.84
C THR A 3 -5.91 -1.24 1.48
N ARG A 4 -5.02 -2.24 1.34
CA ARG A 4 -4.76 -2.92 0.04
C ARG A 4 -5.97 -3.69 -0.47
N SER A 5 -6.73 -4.31 0.43
CA SER A 5 -7.95 -5.05 0.09
C SER A 5 -9.03 -4.13 -0.48
N TRP A 6 -9.20 -2.95 0.12
CA TRP A 6 -10.17 -1.96 -0.36
C TRP A 6 -9.77 -1.31 -1.68
N ARG A 7 -8.47 -1.10 -1.91
CA ARG A 7 -7.95 -0.65 -3.22
C ARG A 7 -8.37 -1.59 -4.36
N LYS A 8 -8.30 -2.91 -4.12
CA LYS A 8 -8.72 -3.91 -5.12
C LYS A 8 -10.23 -3.86 -5.37
N VAL A 9 -11.03 -3.68 -4.32
CA VAL A 9 -12.49 -3.52 -4.42
C VAL A 9 -12.85 -2.29 -5.27
N LEU A 10 -12.20 -1.15 -5.02
CA LEU A 10 -12.43 0.08 -5.78
C LEU A 10 -11.98 -0.05 -7.24
N LEU A 11 -10.81 -0.65 -7.51
CA LEU A 11 -10.35 -0.87 -8.89
C LEU A 11 -11.32 -1.73 -9.70
N GLN A 12 -11.92 -2.76 -9.08
CA GLN A 12 -12.95 -3.57 -9.74
C GLN A 12 -14.22 -2.75 -10.01
N TRP A 13 -14.65 -1.93 -9.05
CA TRP A 13 -15.81 -1.04 -9.25
C TRP A 13 -15.57 -0.03 -10.38
N ILE A 14 -14.41 0.64 -10.40
CA ILE A 14 -14.03 1.59 -11.46
C ILE A 14 -13.96 0.88 -12.82
N GLY A 15 -13.42 -0.34 -12.85
CA GLY A 15 -13.37 -1.19 -14.04
C GLY A 15 -14.76 -1.47 -14.62
N GLU A 16 -15.71 -1.86 -13.77
CA GLU A 16 -17.09 -2.14 -14.19
C GLU A 16 -17.90 -0.88 -14.57
N CYS A 17 -17.48 0.32 -14.12
CA CYS A 17 -18.11 1.57 -14.54
C CYS A 17 -17.85 1.90 -16.02
N HIS A 18 -16.71 1.48 -16.59
CA HIS A 18 -16.29 1.78 -17.96
C HIS A 18 -16.26 3.28 -18.31
N PHE A 19 -15.96 4.15 -17.34
CA PHE A 19 -15.91 5.61 -17.56
C PHE A 19 -14.58 6.10 -18.12
N ILE A 20 -13.51 5.33 -17.94
CA ILE A 20 -12.15 5.65 -18.38
C ILE A 20 -11.53 4.42 -19.07
N GLU A 21 -10.52 4.65 -19.92
CA GLU A 21 -9.80 3.56 -20.60
C GLU A 21 -9.11 2.64 -19.59
N SER A 22 -9.16 1.31 -19.82
CA SER A 22 -8.65 0.27 -18.90
C SER A 22 -7.13 0.19 -18.77
N ASN A 23 -6.40 1.29 -19.01
CA ASN A 23 -4.94 1.38 -19.01
C ASN A 23 -4.35 1.71 -17.62
N TYR A 24 -5.01 1.29 -16.53
CA TYR A 24 -4.58 1.56 -15.15
C TYR A 24 -4.45 0.28 -14.33
N ILE A 25 -3.40 0.19 -13.50
CA ILE A 25 -3.15 -0.94 -12.59
C ILE A 25 -3.35 -0.52 -11.12
N THR A 26 -3.27 0.78 -10.85
CA THR A 26 -3.39 1.37 -9.51
C THR A 26 -4.37 2.55 -9.54
N LEU A 27 -4.93 2.94 -8.38
CA LEU A 27 -5.90 4.04 -8.28
C LEU A 27 -5.26 5.41 -8.55
N GLU A 28 -3.96 5.51 -8.36
CA GLU A 28 -3.17 6.70 -8.60
C GLU A 28 -2.86 6.88 -10.11
N GLN A 29 -3.01 5.81 -10.90
CA GLN A 29 -2.87 5.84 -12.37
C GLN A 29 -4.21 6.05 -13.10
N SER A 30 -5.34 5.89 -12.42
CA SER A 30 -6.65 6.16 -13.01
C SER A 30 -6.88 7.66 -13.10
N ASP A 31 -7.30 8.13 -14.28
CA ASP A 31 -7.66 9.54 -14.50
C ASP A 31 -8.93 9.89 -13.72
N LEU A 32 -8.75 10.51 -12.55
CA LEU A 32 -9.81 10.89 -11.63
C LEU A 32 -10.72 11.97 -12.22
N ASP A 33 -10.16 12.94 -12.92
CA ASP A 33 -10.91 14.08 -13.46
C ASP A 33 -11.78 13.64 -14.64
N SER A 34 -11.26 12.79 -15.53
CA SER A 34 -12.05 12.16 -16.60
C SER A 34 -13.13 11.24 -16.04
N PHE A 35 -12.82 10.43 -15.02
CA PHE A 35 -13.81 9.58 -14.35
C PHE A 35 -14.93 10.42 -13.72
N PHE A 36 -14.56 11.49 -13.01
CA PHE A 36 -15.50 12.33 -12.29
C PHE A 36 -16.44 13.09 -13.22
N SER A 37 -15.92 13.59 -14.35
CA SER A 37 -16.73 14.27 -15.37
C SER A 37 -17.87 13.39 -15.89
N VAL A 38 -17.57 12.12 -16.21
CA VAL A 38 -18.59 11.15 -16.65
C VAL A 38 -19.50 10.73 -15.50
N PHE A 39 -18.95 10.57 -14.29
CA PHE A 39 -19.71 10.20 -13.10
C PHE A 39 -20.81 11.22 -12.78
N ILE A 40 -20.50 12.52 -12.77
CA ILE A 40 -21.49 13.57 -12.49
C ILE A 40 -22.55 13.63 -13.58
N GLN A 41 -22.17 13.50 -14.84
CA GLN A 41 -23.12 13.43 -15.96
C GLN A 41 -24.13 12.28 -15.75
N LYS A 42 -23.67 11.09 -15.34
CA LYS A 42 -24.55 9.93 -15.09
C LYS A 42 -25.48 10.13 -13.88
N ILE A 43 -25.03 10.85 -12.86
CA ILE A 43 -25.88 11.20 -11.72
C ILE A 43 -26.96 12.19 -12.13
N GLN A 44 -26.61 13.24 -12.90
CA GLN A 44 -27.56 14.23 -13.41
C GLN A 44 -28.58 13.62 -14.39
N GLU A 45 -28.15 12.71 -15.26
CA GLU A 45 -29.04 11.94 -16.14
C GLU A 45 -30.06 11.13 -15.35
N THR A 46 -29.68 10.59 -14.18
CA THR A 46 -30.59 9.84 -13.31
C THR A 46 -31.63 10.77 -12.63
N GLU A 47 -31.29 12.03 -12.36
CA GLU A 47 -32.21 13.04 -11.80
C GLU A 47 -33.25 13.51 -12.83
N ASN A 48 -32.85 13.76 -14.07
CA ASN A 48 -33.74 14.23 -15.14
C ASN A 48 -34.80 13.19 -15.55
N VAL A 49 -34.62 11.92 -15.22
CA VAL A 49 -35.63 10.86 -15.45
C VAL A 49 -36.76 10.92 -14.41
N LYS A 50 -36.52 11.50 -13.22
CA LYS A 50 -37.54 11.64 -12.16
C LYS A 50 -38.33 12.95 -12.21
N GLY A 51 -37.90 13.93 -12.99
CA GLY A 51 -38.52 15.25 -13.09
C GLY A 51 -38.77 15.67 -14.54
N LYS A 52 -39.69 15.03 -15.25
CA LYS A 52 -40.29 15.66 -16.44
C LYS A 52 -41.42 16.56 -15.98
N ASN A 53 -41.08 17.82 -15.69
CA ASN A 53 -41.85 19.02 -15.98
C ASN A 53 -41.10 20.22 -15.37
N GLU A 54 -40.29 20.90 -16.18
CA GLU A 54 -40.41 22.33 -16.48
C GLU A 54 -39.17 22.79 -17.26
N LEU A 55 -39.42 23.56 -18.31
CA LEU A 55 -38.44 24.13 -19.25
C LEU A 55 -37.67 25.28 -18.59
N GLN A 56 -36.35 25.36 -18.78
CA GLN A 56 -35.68 26.37 -19.64
C GLN A 56 -34.18 26.47 -19.35
N ASP A 57 -33.43 26.61 -20.45
CA ASP A 57 -32.26 27.47 -20.64
C ASP A 57 -31.20 27.52 -19.52
N GLN A 58 -30.09 26.81 -19.73
CA GLN A 58 -28.75 27.42 -19.70
C GLN A 58 -27.70 26.47 -20.32
N PRO A 59 -26.93 26.93 -21.32
CA PRO A 59 -25.69 26.30 -21.71
C PRO A 59 -24.54 26.85 -20.85
N THR A 60 -23.61 25.97 -20.46
CA THR A 60 -22.28 26.30 -19.89
C THR A 60 -22.24 26.52 -18.37
N GLU A 61 -22.48 25.47 -17.58
CA GLU A 61 -21.89 25.41 -16.24
C GLU A 61 -20.75 24.41 -16.27
N GLN A 62 -19.56 24.92 -15.96
CA GLN A 62 -18.32 24.17 -15.84
C GLN A 62 -18.59 22.97 -14.92
N SER A 63 -18.21 21.76 -15.34
CA SER A 63 -18.25 20.58 -14.48
C SER A 63 -17.59 20.94 -13.15
N PRO A 64 -18.30 20.78 -12.00
CA PRO A 64 -17.76 21.20 -10.72
C PRO A 64 -16.43 20.49 -10.48
N LEU A 65 -15.45 21.20 -9.91
CA LEU A 65 -14.19 20.56 -9.55
C LEU A 65 -14.47 19.50 -8.46
N VAL A 66 -13.76 18.36 -8.51
CA VAL A 66 -13.90 17.25 -7.54
C VAL A 66 -13.90 17.77 -6.10
N GLN A 67 -13.03 18.74 -5.81
CA GLN A 67 -12.88 19.36 -4.50
C GLN A 67 -14.14 20.13 -4.05
N GLU A 68 -14.78 20.86 -4.96
CA GLU A 68 -16.01 21.61 -4.67
C GLU A 68 -17.18 20.66 -4.40
N PHE A 69 -17.27 19.58 -5.20
CA PHE A 69 -18.26 18.53 -4.98
C PHE A 69 -18.12 17.87 -3.60
N LEU A 70 -16.88 17.55 -3.20
CA LEU A 70 -16.61 16.95 -1.89
C LEU A 70 -16.89 17.94 -0.76
N ALA A 71 -16.49 19.20 -0.87
CA ALA A 71 -16.79 20.22 0.14
C ALA A 71 -18.30 20.42 0.34
N HIS A 72 -19.09 20.37 -0.74
CA HIS A 72 -20.54 20.51 -0.68
C HIS A 72 -21.24 19.27 -0.09
N ASN A 73 -20.84 18.06 -0.51
CA ASN A 73 -21.53 16.83 -0.13
C ASN A 73 -20.95 16.14 1.11
N TYR A 74 -19.70 16.44 1.49
CA TYR A 74 -18.99 15.87 2.63
C TYR A 74 -18.18 16.96 3.35
N PRO A 75 -18.85 17.95 3.99
CA PRO A 75 -18.17 19.08 4.62
C PRO A 75 -17.25 18.69 5.79
N GLU A 76 -17.52 17.54 6.41
CA GLU A 76 -16.72 16.97 7.51
C GLU A 76 -15.43 16.27 7.03
N PHE A 77 -15.25 16.10 5.71
CA PHE A 77 -14.06 15.51 5.13
C PHE A 77 -13.04 16.60 4.80
N ILE A 78 -12.02 16.75 5.65
CA ILE A 78 -10.91 17.66 5.42
C ILE A 78 -9.89 16.96 4.51
N ALA A 79 -9.85 17.33 3.23
CA ALA A 79 -8.77 16.96 2.33
C ALA A 79 -7.46 17.58 2.82
N GLN A 80 -6.35 16.84 2.78
CA GLN A 80 -5.02 17.40 3.08
C GLN A 80 -4.69 18.43 1.99
N GLN A 81 -4.88 19.70 2.31
CA GLN A 81 -4.30 20.81 1.57
C GLN A 81 -2.86 20.94 2.08
N ASP A 82 -1.90 20.37 1.36
CA ASP A 82 -0.51 20.71 1.58
C ASP A 82 -0.25 22.02 0.84
N ASP A 83 0.13 23.07 1.56
CA ASP A 83 0.27 24.48 1.10
C ASP A 83 1.48 24.69 0.16
N LYS A 84 1.81 23.71 -0.67
CA LYS A 84 2.88 23.82 -1.66
C LYS A 84 2.33 23.50 -3.03
N GLU A 85 2.37 24.50 -3.91
CA GLU A 85 2.22 24.38 -5.37
C GLU A 85 3.15 23.29 -5.93
N VAL A 86 2.71 22.04 -5.88
CA VAL A 86 3.04 20.93 -6.77
C VAL A 86 1.88 19.94 -6.59
N ASP A 87 1.19 19.58 -7.66
CA ASP A 87 0.10 18.62 -7.71
C ASP A 87 0.37 17.36 -6.84
N LEU A 88 -0.05 17.41 -5.57
CA LEU A 88 -0.09 16.23 -4.73
C LEU A 88 -1.38 15.48 -5.06
N PRO A 89 -1.32 14.15 -5.24
CA PRO A 89 -2.51 13.38 -5.52
C PRO A 89 -3.46 13.58 -4.34
N LEU A 90 -4.66 14.11 -4.58
CA LEU A 90 -5.78 13.84 -3.69
C LEU A 90 -5.72 12.34 -3.39
N ASP A 91 -5.89 11.93 -2.12
CA ASP A 91 -5.93 10.50 -1.77
C ASP A 91 -7.06 9.82 -2.60
N CYS A 92 -6.72 9.30 -3.78
CA CYS A 92 -7.69 8.77 -4.76
C CYS A 92 -8.54 7.69 -4.11
N LEU A 93 -7.94 6.95 -3.16
CA LEU A 93 -8.62 6.01 -2.29
C LEU A 93 -9.87 6.60 -1.62
N TYR A 94 -9.72 7.72 -0.91
CA TYR A 94 -10.84 8.33 -0.17
C TYR A 94 -11.82 8.99 -1.13
N VAL A 95 -11.34 9.63 -2.20
CA VAL A 95 -12.21 10.25 -3.20
C VAL A 95 -13.11 9.21 -3.87
N TYR A 96 -12.55 8.14 -4.43
CA TYR A 96 -13.34 7.07 -5.04
C TYR A 96 -14.28 6.38 -4.03
N THR A 97 -13.85 6.22 -2.78
CA THR A 97 -14.72 5.71 -1.70
C THR A 97 -15.93 6.62 -1.48
N LEU A 98 -15.73 7.95 -1.48
CA LEU A 98 -16.79 8.93 -1.30
C LEU A 98 -17.72 9.02 -2.52
N LEU A 99 -17.21 8.84 -3.75
CA LEU A 99 -18.02 8.77 -4.97
C LEU A 99 -18.89 7.51 -4.98
N LEU A 100 -18.33 6.36 -4.61
CA LEU A 100 -19.08 5.10 -4.44
C LEU A 100 -20.16 5.26 -3.37
N HIS A 101 -19.81 5.79 -2.20
CA HIS A 101 -20.77 6.06 -1.13
C HIS A 101 -21.86 7.04 -1.57
N TYR A 102 -21.50 8.09 -2.30
CA TYR A 102 -22.46 9.09 -2.75
C TYR A 102 -23.50 8.50 -3.70
N SER A 103 -23.05 7.75 -4.70
CA SER A 103 -23.91 7.17 -5.74
C SER A 103 -24.78 6.00 -5.26
N CYS A 104 -24.39 5.33 -4.18
CA CYS A 104 -25.13 4.19 -3.65
C CYS A 104 -25.96 4.50 -2.40
N VAL A 105 -25.54 5.47 -1.56
CA VAL A 105 -26.14 5.75 -0.25
C VAL A 105 -26.81 7.12 -0.22
N LYS A 106 -26.08 8.20 -0.53
CA LYS A 106 -26.64 9.58 -0.44
C LYS A 106 -27.64 9.88 -1.56
N LYS A 107 -27.28 9.55 -2.79
CA LYS A 107 -28.12 9.66 -3.99
C LYS A 107 -28.18 8.31 -4.70
N PRO A 108 -29.00 7.36 -4.20
CA PRO A 108 -29.06 6.02 -4.75
C PRO A 108 -29.53 6.08 -6.21
N SER A 109 -28.65 5.70 -7.12
CA SER A 109 -28.95 5.58 -8.54
C SER A 109 -28.98 4.11 -8.95
N LEU A 110 -30.05 3.74 -9.67
CA LEU A 110 -30.23 2.36 -10.17
C LEU A 110 -29.08 1.94 -11.08
N PHE A 111 -28.47 2.89 -11.80
CA PHE A 111 -27.31 2.62 -12.64
C PHE A 111 -26.12 2.10 -11.80
N PHE A 112 -25.78 2.81 -10.72
CA PHE A 112 -24.65 2.42 -9.86
C PHE A 112 -24.97 1.19 -9.00
N HIS A 113 -26.21 1.00 -8.56
CA HIS A 113 -26.61 -0.25 -7.90
C HIS A 113 -26.50 -1.46 -8.84
N ASN A 114 -26.86 -1.31 -10.11
CA ASN A 114 -26.68 -2.37 -11.11
C ASN A 114 -25.20 -2.68 -11.36
N ILE A 115 -24.31 -1.68 -11.31
CA ILE A 115 -22.86 -1.90 -11.37
C ILE A 115 -22.41 -2.70 -10.14
N CYS A 116 -22.83 -2.30 -8.94
CA CYS A 116 -22.49 -3.03 -7.72
C CYS A 116 -22.97 -4.49 -7.78
N ASN A 117 -24.14 -4.76 -8.35
CA ASN A 117 -24.68 -6.13 -8.49
C ASN A 117 -23.96 -6.99 -9.54
N LYS A 118 -23.18 -6.40 -10.45
CA LYS A 118 -22.38 -7.13 -11.44
C LYS A 118 -21.00 -7.53 -10.92
N LEU A 119 -20.54 -6.93 -9.82
CA LEU A 119 -19.24 -7.22 -9.22
C LEU A 119 -19.19 -8.65 -8.64
N PRO A 120 -18.00 -9.23 -8.42
CA PRO A 120 -17.86 -10.52 -7.73
C PRO A 120 -18.49 -10.50 -6.32
N GLU A 121 -19.02 -11.65 -5.87
CA GLU A 121 -19.74 -11.79 -4.59
C GLU A 121 -18.92 -11.32 -3.38
N LEU A 122 -17.60 -11.59 -3.38
CA LEU A 122 -16.67 -11.10 -2.36
C LEU A 122 -16.64 -9.56 -2.31
N THR A 123 -16.62 -8.93 -3.47
CA THR A 123 -16.57 -7.46 -3.65
C THR A 123 -17.90 -6.82 -3.24
N GLN A 124 -19.02 -7.44 -3.64
CA GLN A 124 -20.35 -7.03 -3.18
C GLN A 124 -20.47 -7.09 -1.66
N THR A 125 -20.00 -8.18 -1.05
CA THR A 125 -20.03 -8.37 0.41
C THR A 125 -19.18 -7.30 1.13
N CYS A 126 -18.01 -6.97 0.57
CA CYS A 126 -17.15 -5.91 1.10
C CYS A 126 -17.83 -4.54 1.02
N ILE A 127 -18.44 -4.19 -0.11
CA ILE A 127 -19.16 -2.92 -0.31
C ILE A 127 -20.38 -2.83 0.60
N ALA A 128 -21.15 -3.92 0.73
CA ALA A 128 -22.33 -3.97 1.61
C ALA A 128 -21.94 -3.84 3.09
N SER A 129 -20.84 -4.47 3.51
CA SER A 129 -20.29 -4.32 4.86
C SER A 129 -19.86 -2.88 5.13
N PHE A 130 -19.22 -2.24 4.15
CA PHE A 130 -18.83 -0.83 4.23
C PHE A 130 -20.06 0.08 4.39
N PHE A 131 -21.07 -0.05 3.51
CA PHE A 131 -22.28 0.78 3.59
C PHE A 131 -23.03 0.59 4.90
N ARG A 132 -23.12 -0.64 5.44
CA ARG A 132 -23.74 -0.89 6.74
C ARG A 132 -23.11 -0.06 7.86
N GLU A 133 -21.81 0.21 7.77
CA GLU A 133 -21.06 0.98 8.76
C GLU A 133 -21.14 2.51 8.49
N THR A 134 -21.45 2.95 7.27
CA THR A 134 -21.38 4.37 6.86
C THR A 134 -22.71 5.06 6.59
N VAL A 135 -23.84 4.33 6.46
CA VAL A 135 -25.14 4.89 6.03
C VAL A 135 -25.67 6.03 6.93
N ASP A 136 -25.49 5.94 8.25
CA ASP A 136 -26.06 6.89 9.21
C ASP A 136 -25.01 7.72 9.97
N ARG A 137 -23.80 7.89 9.42
CA ARG A 137 -22.68 8.52 10.14
C ARG A 137 -21.97 9.61 9.34
N LEU A 138 -21.40 10.57 10.07
CA LEU A 138 -20.53 11.60 9.52
C LEU A 138 -19.21 10.98 9.06
N LEU A 139 -18.85 11.19 7.79
CA LEU A 139 -17.70 10.56 7.16
C LEU A 139 -16.45 11.42 7.28
N THR A 140 -15.90 11.51 8.49
CA THR A 140 -14.56 12.08 8.71
C THR A 140 -13.49 11.16 8.12
N ARG A 141 -12.29 11.70 7.88
CA ARG A 141 -11.17 10.94 7.32
C ARG A 141 -10.75 9.78 8.21
N GLU A 142 -10.70 9.99 9.52
CA GLU A 142 -10.36 8.95 10.50
C GLU A 142 -11.41 7.83 10.48
N TYR A 143 -12.69 8.19 10.40
CA TYR A 143 -13.77 7.22 10.35
C TYR A 143 -13.76 6.40 9.06
N LEU A 144 -13.55 7.05 7.91
CA LEU A 144 -13.36 6.36 6.62
C LEU A 144 -12.18 5.39 6.68
N SER A 145 -11.05 5.81 7.25
CA SER A 145 -9.87 4.96 7.38
C SER A 145 -10.15 3.71 8.24
N GLN A 146 -10.94 3.86 9.31
CA GLN A 146 -11.32 2.77 10.20
C GLN A 146 -12.34 1.83 9.54
N ALA A 147 -13.37 2.37 8.89
CA ALA A 147 -14.36 1.58 8.16
C ALA A 147 -13.71 0.76 7.03
N ILE A 148 -12.78 1.37 6.28
CA ILE A 148 -11.98 0.69 5.26
C ILE A 148 -11.14 -0.45 5.88
N ALA A 149 -10.52 -0.22 7.04
CA ALA A 149 -9.74 -1.24 7.72
C ALA A 149 -10.59 -2.41 8.23
N ASN A 150 -11.83 -2.15 8.67
CA ASN A 150 -12.77 -3.18 9.10
C ASN A 150 -13.18 -4.09 7.92
N VAL A 151 -13.34 -3.53 6.72
CA VAL A 151 -13.62 -4.32 5.50
C VAL A 151 -12.48 -5.27 5.14
N ALA A 152 -11.23 -4.94 5.47
CA ALA A 152 -10.08 -5.84 5.22
C ALA A 152 -10.16 -7.16 6.03
N VAL A 153 -10.92 -7.19 7.13
CA VAL A 153 -11.22 -8.42 7.88
C VAL A 153 -12.18 -9.31 7.08
N VAL A 154 -13.26 -8.72 6.54
CA VAL A 154 -14.26 -9.40 5.71
C VAL A 154 -13.62 -9.97 4.44
N TYR A 155 -12.77 -9.18 3.78
CA TYR A 155 -12.06 -9.60 2.58
C TYR A 155 -11.15 -10.81 2.84
N ARG A 156 -10.41 -10.83 3.96
CA ARG A 156 -9.55 -11.96 4.33
C ARG A 156 -10.35 -13.21 4.67
N GLN A 157 -11.46 -13.06 5.37
CA GLN A 157 -12.31 -14.20 5.74
C GLN A 157 -12.94 -14.87 4.51
N GLY A 158 -13.31 -14.10 3.49
CA GLY A 158 -13.81 -14.64 2.22
C GLY A 158 -12.74 -15.40 1.41
N VAL A 159 -11.47 -14.97 1.45
CA VAL A 159 -10.34 -15.62 0.74
C VAL A 159 -9.90 -16.91 1.45
N SER A 160 -9.97 -16.97 2.78
CA SER A 160 -9.60 -18.17 3.56
C SER A 160 -10.55 -19.36 3.35
N THR A 161 -11.79 -19.12 2.94
CA THR A 161 -12.74 -20.20 2.58
C THR A 161 -12.43 -20.89 1.25
N SER A 162 -11.54 -20.34 0.40
CA SER A 162 -11.22 -20.90 -0.92
C SER A 162 -9.87 -21.62 -1.01
N VAL A 163 -9.08 -21.65 0.06
CA VAL A 163 -7.76 -22.32 0.08
C VAL A 163 -7.60 -23.07 1.39
N SER A 164 -7.78 -24.40 1.33
CA SER A 164 -7.50 -25.32 2.44
C SER A 164 -6.01 -25.69 2.46
N PRO A 165 -5.26 -25.41 3.54
CA PRO A 165 -3.96 -26.01 3.78
C PRO A 165 -4.08 -27.08 4.87
N CYS A 166 -3.78 -28.32 4.50
CA CYS A 166 -3.47 -29.38 5.46
C CYS A 166 -2.21 -28.99 6.26
N LEU A 167 -2.28 -29.09 7.59
CA LEU A 167 -1.11 -29.06 8.45
C LEU A 167 -0.83 -30.47 9.02
N PRO A 168 0.45 -30.79 9.31
CA PRO A 168 0.92 -32.14 9.53
C PRO A 168 0.74 -32.61 10.97
N SER A 169 0.36 -33.88 11.10
CA SER A 169 0.31 -34.64 12.33
C SER A 169 1.67 -34.67 13.03
N SER A 170 1.70 -34.33 14.32
CA SER A 170 2.73 -34.76 15.25
C SER A 170 2.09 -35.64 16.31
N SER A 171 2.41 -36.93 16.22
CA SER A 171 2.14 -37.97 17.20
C SER A 171 2.97 -37.77 18.46
N LEU A 172 2.37 -37.92 19.64
CA LEU A 172 2.99 -38.52 20.83
C LEU A 172 1.86 -38.94 21.79
N SER A 173 1.63 -40.24 21.88
CA SER A 173 0.83 -40.92 22.92
C SER A 173 1.60 -40.92 24.27
N PRO A 174 0.96 -41.17 25.43
CA PRO A 174 0.58 -42.54 25.78
C PRO A 174 -0.80 -42.71 26.48
N ASP A 175 -1.51 -43.71 25.97
CA ASP A 175 -2.24 -44.81 26.63
C ASP A 175 -3.29 -44.56 27.74
N PRO A 176 -4.53 -45.04 27.56
CA PRO A 176 -5.48 -45.28 28.64
C PRO A 176 -5.63 -46.79 28.92
N ARG A 177 -5.62 -47.19 30.20
CA ARG A 177 -6.48 -48.28 30.75
C ARG A 177 -6.19 -48.50 32.23
N SER A 178 -7.19 -48.31 33.08
CA SER A 178 -7.88 -49.40 33.80
C SER A 178 -8.87 -48.83 34.81
N ASP A 179 -10.14 -49.18 34.66
CA ASP A 179 -11.15 -49.13 35.71
C ASP A 179 -10.92 -50.28 36.71
N ASP A 180 -11.06 -50.02 38.01
CA ASP A 180 -11.96 -50.74 38.96
C ASP A 180 -11.62 -50.42 40.44
N ALA A 181 -12.69 -50.25 41.23
CA ALA A 181 -12.78 -49.91 42.67
C ALA A 181 -12.12 -50.99 43.62
N PRO A 182 -11.99 -50.86 44.98
CA PRO A 182 -12.77 -50.04 45.94
C PRO A 182 -12.03 -49.41 47.16
N CYS A 183 -12.76 -48.56 47.91
CA CYS A 183 -12.46 -47.99 49.25
C CYS A 183 -12.12 -49.07 50.32
N PRO A 184 -11.42 -48.79 51.47
CA PRO A 184 -11.88 -47.85 52.51
C PRO A 184 -10.83 -47.17 53.45
N SER A 185 -11.34 -46.26 54.30
CA SER A 185 -10.87 -45.85 55.66
C SER A 185 -10.31 -44.42 55.84
N THR A 186 -11.12 -43.57 56.48
CA THR A 186 -10.86 -42.38 57.34
C THR A 186 -9.80 -42.59 58.44
N PRO A 187 -9.42 -41.59 59.29
CA PRO A 187 -9.57 -40.11 59.23
C PRO A 187 -8.21 -39.37 59.48
N SER A 188 -8.09 -38.05 59.28
CA SER A 188 -7.96 -37.05 60.38
C SER A 188 -7.72 -35.63 59.85
N SER A 189 -8.56 -34.69 60.32
CA SER A 189 -8.23 -33.36 60.85
C SER A 189 -7.33 -32.39 60.06
N SER A 190 -7.91 -31.33 59.48
CA SER A 190 -7.85 -29.95 60.04
C SER A 190 -8.41 -28.90 59.06
N SER A 191 -9.34 -28.06 59.57
CA SER A 191 -9.51 -26.61 59.34
C SER A 191 -8.95 -26.02 58.03
N SER A 192 -9.69 -25.34 57.15
CA SER A 192 -10.42 -24.07 57.36
C SER A 192 -11.17 -23.69 56.07
N GLN A 193 -12.23 -22.90 56.19
CA GLN A 193 -13.11 -22.40 55.11
C GLN A 193 -12.43 -21.55 54.00
N PRO A 194 -13.11 -21.34 52.84
CA PRO A 194 -12.52 -20.83 51.60
C PRO A 194 -12.61 -19.29 51.48
N SER A 195 -11.59 -18.69 50.88
CA SER A 195 -11.62 -17.29 50.43
C SER A 195 -11.68 -17.25 48.91
N SER A 196 -12.80 -16.72 48.39
CA SER A 196 -13.00 -16.35 47.00
C SER A 196 -12.06 -15.20 46.64
N SER A 197 -11.19 -15.43 45.65
CA SER A 197 -10.28 -14.42 45.11
C SER A 197 -10.87 -13.83 43.83
N THR A 198 -11.44 -12.64 43.94
CA THR A 198 -11.69 -11.72 42.82
C THR A 198 -10.45 -10.82 42.66
N PRO A 199 -9.89 -10.59 41.46
CA PRO A 199 -8.73 -9.74 41.31
C PRO A 199 -9.14 -8.26 41.41
N GLN A 200 -8.52 -7.54 42.35
CA GLN A 200 -8.64 -6.09 42.47
C GLN A 200 -7.95 -5.40 41.29
N LEU A 201 -8.73 -4.71 40.46
CA LEU A 201 -8.24 -3.74 39.49
C LEU A 201 -7.83 -2.46 40.22
N ARG A 202 -6.52 -2.28 40.28
CA ARG A 202 -5.77 -1.15 40.84
C ARG A 202 -6.00 0.08 39.95
N ASN A 203 -6.94 0.96 40.31
CA ASN A 203 -7.06 2.29 39.71
C ASN A 203 -6.16 3.28 40.44
N HIS A 204 -4.95 3.47 39.93
CA HIS A 204 -4.13 4.64 40.18
C HIS A 204 -4.47 5.73 39.16
N ARG A 205 -5.36 6.66 39.51
CA ARG A 205 -5.20 8.09 39.18
C ARG A 205 -6.25 8.90 39.94
N GLU A 206 -5.85 10.11 40.34
CA GLU A 206 -6.64 11.13 41.04
C GLU A 206 -6.59 11.08 42.58
N GLN A 207 -5.37 11.18 43.11
CA GLN A 207 -5.16 11.69 44.46
C GLN A 207 -4.05 12.73 44.43
N LEU A 208 -4.43 13.95 44.03
CA LEU A 208 -3.67 15.18 44.22
C LEU A 208 -4.65 16.34 44.00
N ARG A 209 -5.36 16.75 45.06
CA ARG A 209 -5.66 18.16 45.43
C ARG A 209 -6.39 18.20 46.78
N LEU A 210 -5.70 18.85 47.73
CA LEU A 210 -6.15 19.55 48.94
C LEU A 210 -7.21 18.92 49.87
N ASN A 211 -6.73 18.60 51.08
CA ASN A 211 -7.52 18.69 52.30
C ASN A 211 -8.07 20.11 52.49
N GLY A 212 -9.37 20.26 52.28
CA GLY A 212 -10.22 21.28 52.88
C GLY A 212 -11.42 20.56 53.46
N CYS A 213 -11.59 20.60 54.77
CA CYS A 213 -12.70 19.97 55.47
C CYS A 213 -13.98 20.78 55.20
N GLU A 214 -14.64 20.52 54.07
CA GLU A 214 -16.02 20.92 53.84
C GLU A 214 -16.91 19.72 54.08
N MET A 215 -17.79 19.82 55.08
CA MET A 215 -18.94 18.93 55.21
C MET A 215 -19.73 19.00 53.90
N PRO A 216 -20.09 17.86 53.27
CA PRO A 216 -20.89 17.89 52.07
C PRO A 216 -22.24 18.58 52.39
N PRO A 217 -22.69 19.54 51.56
CA PRO A 217 -23.94 20.22 51.78
C PRO A 217 -25.10 19.22 51.82
N PRO A 218 -26.17 19.49 52.59
CA PRO A 218 -27.30 18.57 52.70
C PRO A 218 -27.87 18.26 51.32
N SER A 219 -28.02 16.98 51.03
CA SER A 219 -28.50 16.49 49.74
C SER A 219 -29.82 17.15 49.38
N THR A 220 -29.80 18.02 48.38
CA THR A 220 -31.05 18.48 47.76
C THR A 220 -31.72 17.27 47.10
N PRO A 221 -33.06 17.21 47.01
CA PRO A 221 -33.77 16.08 46.39
C PRO A 221 -33.29 15.76 44.96
N LYS A 222 -32.72 16.75 44.26
CA LYS A 222 -32.11 16.58 42.94
C LYS A 222 -30.79 15.82 42.98
N THR A 223 -29.96 16.00 44.00
CA THR A 223 -28.67 15.29 44.14
C THR A 223 -28.86 13.82 44.50
N GLU A 224 -29.83 13.51 45.38
CA GLU A 224 -30.18 12.13 45.74
C GLU A 224 -30.75 11.35 44.53
N LEU A 225 -31.61 11.99 43.73
CA LEU A 225 -32.12 11.40 42.49
C LEU A 225 -30.99 11.15 41.48
N LEU A 226 -30.02 12.08 41.36
CA LEU A 226 -28.86 11.92 40.49
C LEU A 226 -27.94 10.77 40.95
N GLU A 227 -27.73 10.64 42.26
CA GLU A 227 -26.97 9.54 42.85
C GLU A 227 -27.66 8.19 42.60
N GLN A 228 -28.98 8.13 42.80
CA GLN A 228 -29.78 6.94 42.50
C GLN A 228 -29.66 6.54 41.03
N ARG A 229 -29.82 7.49 40.10
CA ARG A 229 -29.67 7.24 38.65
C ARG A 229 -28.26 6.79 38.28
N THR A 230 -27.23 7.32 38.95
CA THR A 230 -25.83 6.92 38.73
C THR A 230 -25.59 5.49 39.23
N LYS A 231 -26.21 5.10 40.35
CA LYS A 231 -26.14 3.75 40.90
C LYS A 231 -26.88 2.73 40.02
N GLU A 232 -28.07 3.08 39.53
CA GLU A 232 -28.84 2.27 38.57
C GLU A 232 -28.07 2.08 37.25
N LEU A 233 -27.49 3.16 36.70
CA LEU A 233 -26.65 3.09 35.50
C LEU A 233 -25.44 2.18 35.69
N ARG A 234 -24.80 2.22 36.87
CA ARG A 234 -23.70 1.32 37.20
C ARG A 234 -24.18 -0.13 37.27
N GLY A 235 -25.32 -0.38 37.90
CA GLY A 235 -25.93 -1.71 37.99
C GLY A 235 -26.26 -2.30 36.62
N ILE A 236 -26.86 -1.51 35.73
CA ILE A 236 -27.18 -1.92 34.35
C ILE A 236 -25.90 -2.21 33.56
N ARG A 237 -24.85 -1.39 33.73
CA ARG A 237 -23.55 -1.65 33.09
C ARG A 237 -22.92 -2.96 33.55
N THR A 238 -22.98 -3.27 34.83
CA THR A 238 -22.48 -4.55 35.35
C THR A 238 -23.29 -5.74 34.82
N GLN A 239 -24.62 -5.63 34.77
CA GLN A 239 -25.46 -6.69 34.21
C GLN A 239 -25.18 -6.90 32.71
N LEU A 240 -25.03 -5.81 31.95
CA LEU A 240 -24.69 -5.89 30.53
C LEU A 240 -23.34 -6.59 30.31
N GLU A 241 -22.36 -6.31 31.18
CA GLU A 241 -21.06 -6.95 31.10
C GLU A 241 -21.15 -8.46 31.39
N VAL A 242 -21.90 -8.88 32.41
CA VAL A 242 -22.15 -10.30 32.70
C VAL A 242 -22.83 -11.01 31.53
N VAL A 243 -23.85 -10.39 30.93
CA VAL A 243 -24.55 -10.94 29.76
C VAL A 243 -23.61 -11.08 28.56
N ARG A 244 -22.67 -10.15 28.37
CA ARG A 244 -21.66 -10.27 27.31
C ARG A 244 -20.72 -11.45 27.53
N TYR A 245 -20.28 -11.68 28.77
CA TYR A 245 -19.45 -12.84 29.10
C TYR A 245 -20.19 -14.16 28.91
N GLU A 246 -21.44 -14.26 29.38
CA GLU A 246 -22.26 -15.45 29.21
C GLU A 246 -22.53 -15.74 27.74
N LYS A 247 -22.84 -14.69 26.95
CA LYS A 247 -23.02 -14.82 25.50
C LYS A 247 -21.76 -15.37 24.82
N ALA A 248 -20.58 -14.84 25.15
CA ALA A 248 -19.31 -15.30 24.56
C ALA A 248 -19.04 -16.78 24.88
N LEU A 249 -19.32 -17.21 26.12
CA LEU A 249 -19.18 -18.61 26.52
C LEU A 249 -20.15 -19.54 25.75
N LEU A 250 -21.40 -19.12 25.56
CA LEU A 250 -22.37 -19.90 24.80
C LEU A 250 -22.02 -19.98 23.31
N GLU A 251 -21.50 -18.89 22.72
CA GLU A 251 -20.99 -18.88 21.35
C GLU A 251 -19.80 -19.85 21.17
N GLU A 252 -18.88 -19.90 22.14
CA GLU A 252 -17.77 -20.86 22.14
C GLU A 252 -18.26 -22.32 22.21
N GLN A 253 -19.18 -22.62 23.12
CA GLN A 253 -19.79 -23.97 23.22
C GLN A 253 -20.57 -24.37 21.96
N GLN A 254 -21.23 -23.40 21.32
CA GLN A 254 -21.95 -23.65 20.07
C GLN A 254 -20.98 -23.99 18.95
N MET A 255 -19.88 -23.24 18.82
CA MET A 255 -18.83 -23.53 17.84
C MET A 255 -18.21 -24.92 18.05
N GLU A 256 -17.94 -25.32 19.30
CA GLU A 256 -17.41 -26.65 19.61
C GLU A 256 -18.39 -27.77 19.22
N LYS A 257 -19.69 -27.59 19.48
CA LYS A 257 -20.72 -28.56 19.08
C LYS A 257 -20.90 -28.65 17.57
N ASP A 258 -20.82 -27.53 16.87
CA ASP A 258 -20.89 -27.51 15.41
C ASP A 258 -19.69 -28.24 14.78
N GLU A 259 -18.50 -28.08 15.33
CA GLU A 259 -17.31 -28.86 14.91
C GLU A 259 -17.49 -30.36 15.20
N LEU A 260 -18.00 -30.74 16.38
CA LEU A 260 -18.28 -32.14 16.69
C LEU A 260 -19.28 -32.77 15.72
N ILE A 261 -20.35 -32.04 15.35
CA ILE A 261 -21.34 -32.49 14.36
C ILE A 261 -20.68 -32.69 12.98
N LYS A 262 -19.78 -31.79 12.57
CA LYS A 262 -19.04 -31.95 11.30
C LYS A 262 -18.18 -33.20 11.30
N VAL A 263 -17.46 -33.48 12.39
CA VAL A 263 -16.63 -34.68 12.54
C VAL A 263 -17.48 -35.95 12.46
N LEU A 264 -18.55 -36.03 13.27
CA LEU A 264 -19.45 -37.18 13.27
C LEU A 264 -20.11 -37.43 11.91
N ASN A 265 -20.46 -36.38 11.16
CA ASN A 265 -21.00 -36.53 9.82
C ASN A 265 -19.97 -37.10 8.82
N LYS A 266 -18.70 -36.70 8.92
CA LYS A 266 -17.61 -37.27 8.10
C LYS A 266 -17.40 -38.75 8.44
N GLU A 267 -17.35 -39.10 9.72
CA GLU A 267 -17.21 -40.49 10.18
C GLU A 267 -18.38 -41.36 9.71
N LYS A 268 -19.62 -40.86 9.85
CA LYS A 268 -20.81 -41.53 9.34
C LYS A 268 -20.75 -41.77 7.82
N MET A 269 -20.26 -40.79 7.06
CA MET A 269 -20.09 -40.94 5.60
C MET A 269 -19.04 -42.01 5.26
N MET A 270 -17.91 -42.01 5.98
CA MET A 270 -16.84 -43.01 5.83
C MET A 270 -17.35 -44.42 6.16
N ALA A 271 -18.03 -44.59 7.29
CA ALA A 271 -18.61 -45.88 7.70
C ALA A 271 -19.65 -46.38 6.70
N LYS A 272 -20.48 -45.49 6.14
CA LYS A 272 -21.45 -45.85 5.08
C LYS A 272 -20.74 -46.33 3.82
N MET A 273 -19.67 -45.66 3.41
CA MET A 273 -18.86 -46.05 2.25
C MET A 273 -18.18 -47.42 2.48
N GLU A 274 -17.68 -47.67 3.69
CA GLU A 274 -17.06 -48.96 4.05
C GLU A 274 -18.07 -50.11 4.07
N LEU A 275 -19.26 -49.90 4.64
CA LEU A 275 -20.36 -50.87 4.58
C LEU A 275 -20.78 -51.20 3.14
N GLU A 276 -20.80 -50.21 2.26
CA GLU A 276 -21.11 -50.41 0.84
C GLU A 276 -20.02 -51.21 0.11
N LYS A 277 -18.74 -50.95 0.42
CA LYS A 277 -17.62 -51.76 -0.07
C LYS A 277 -17.72 -53.21 0.40
N LEU A 278 -17.93 -53.45 1.70
CA LEU A 278 -18.08 -54.81 2.24
C LEU A 278 -19.30 -55.54 1.67
N ARG A 279 -20.40 -54.82 1.44
CA ARG A 279 -21.59 -55.36 0.77
C ARG A 279 -21.28 -55.79 -0.66
N ASN A 280 -20.53 -54.99 -1.41
CA ASN A 280 -20.13 -55.32 -2.77
C ASN A 280 -19.17 -56.51 -2.80
N VAL A 281 -18.21 -56.58 -1.86
CA VAL A 281 -17.29 -57.72 -1.73
C VAL A 281 -18.05 -59.01 -1.46
N LYS A 282 -19.02 -58.99 -0.53
CA LYS A 282 -19.89 -60.13 -0.25
C LYS A 282 -20.71 -60.59 -1.46
N LEU A 283 -21.26 -59.64 -2.24
CA LEU A 283 -21.98 -59.94 -3.48
C LEU A 283 -21.07 -60.54 -4.57
N THR A 284 -19.80 -60.14 -4.61
CA THR A 284 -18.82 -60.72 -5.55
C THR A 284 -18.29 -62.08 -5.09
N GLU A 285 -18.15 -62.34 -3.79
CA GLU A 285 -17.76 -63.65 -3.25
C GLU A 285 -18.87 -64.70 -3.42
N GLU A 286 -20.15 -64.32 -3.27
CA GLU A 286 -21.29 -65.22 -3.54
C GLU A 286 -21.40 -65.63 -5.03
N HIS A 287 -20.69 -64.95 -5.95
CA HIS A 287 -20.73 -65.22 -7.39
C HIS A 287 -19.49 -65.96 -7.94
N HIS A 288 -18.43 -66.15 -7.16
CA HIS A 288 -17.14 -66.63 -7.66
C HIS A 288 -16.67 -68.00 -7.14
N ASP A 289 -17.56 -68.80 -6.56
CA ASP A 289 -17.35 -70.25 -6.41
C ASP A 289 -17.47 -70.96 -7.78
N ASN A 290 -16.59 -70.63 -8.73
CA ASN A 290 -16.07 -71.55 -9.75
C ASN A 290 -15.06 -70.87 -10.69
N GLU A 291 -13.88 -71.50 -10.77
CA GLU A 291 -13.04 -71.60 -11.98
C GLU A 291 -12.53 -70.29 -12.63
N SER A 292 -11.71 -69.48 -11.95
CA SER A 292 -10.79 -68.57 -12.67
C SER A 292 -9.62 -68.06 -11.82
N HIS A 293 -8.77 -68.96 -11.31
CA HIS A 293 -7.65 -68.56 -10.43
C HIS A 293 -6.24 -68.66 -11.03
N HIS A 294 -6.06 -68.87 -12.35
CA HIS A 294 -4.71 -69.13 -12.89
C HIS A 294 -4.14 -68.16 -13.94
N ILE A 295 -4.87 -67.14 -14.38
CA ILE A 295 -4.37 -66.16 -15.39
C ILE A 295 -4.05 -64.77 -14.79
N MET A 296 -4.51 -64.49 -13.55
CA MET A 296 -4.38 -63.19 -12.86
C MET A 296 -3.02 -62.75 -12.26
N PRO A 297 -1.94 -63.56 -12.14
CA PRO A 297 -0.70 -63.08 -11.49
C PRO A 297 0.19 -62.16 -12.34
N TYR A 298 0.28 -62.38 -13.66
CA TYR A 298 1.27 -61.69 -14.50
C TYR A 298 0.88 -60.24 -14.83
N GLU A 299 -0.40 -60.01 -15.15
CA GLU A 299 -0.92 -58.65 -15.41
C GLU A 299 -0.87 -57.79 -14.15
N PHE A 300 -1.16 -58.39 -12.99
CA PHE A 300 -1.03 -57.74 -11.70
C PHE A 300 0.41 -57.32 -11.40
N GLU A 301 1.39 -58.21 -11.63
CA GLU A 301 2.80 -57.90 -11.38
C GLU A 301 3.32 -56.84 -12.37
N HIS A 302 2.86 -56.86 -13.63
CA HIS A 302 3.19 -55.82 -14.62
C HIS A 302 2.63 -54.45 -14.20
N MET A 303 1.35 -54.37 -13.83
CA MET A 303 0.71 -53.15 -13.36
C MET A 303 1.38 -52.60 -12.09
N LYS A 304 1.73 -53.48 -11.14
CA LYS A 304 2.51 -53.13 -9.96
C LYS A 304 3.88 -52.54 -10.34
N GLY A 305 4.58 -53.12 -11.31
CA GLY A 305 5.83 -52.59 -11.85
C GLY A 305 5.68 -51.20 -12.48
N CYS A 306 4.59 -50.96 -13.23
CA CYS A 306 4.27 -49.66 -13.81
C CYS A 306 3.97 -48.61 -12.73
N LEU A 307 3.16 -48.96 -11.72
CA LEU A 307 2.85 -48.08 -10.60
C LEU A 307 4.09 -47.74 -9.77
N LEU A 308 5.00 -48.70 -9.53
CA LEU A 308 6.25 -48.43 -8.83
C LEU A 308 7.16 -47.46 -9.61
N LYS A 309 7.21 -47.55 -10.94
CA LYS A 309 7.94 -46.59 -11.77
C LYS A 309 7.29 -45.20 -11.70
N GLU A 310 5.97 -45.12 -11.77
CA GLU A 310 5.24 -43.86 -11.65
C GLU A 310 5.44 -43.22 -10.27
N ILE A 311 5.42 -44.03 -9.20
CA ILE A 311 5.76 -43.59 -7.84
C ILE A 311 7.18 -43.04 -7.80
N GLY A 312 8.16 -43.75 -8.35
CA GLY A 312 9.55 -43.28 -8.40
C GLY A 312 9.71 -41.94 -9.15
N LEU A 313 8.98 -41.76 -10.25
CA LEU A 313 8.96 -40.48 -10.97
C LEU A 313 8.35 -39.37 -10.12
N LYS A 314 7.21 -39.63 -9.46
CA LYS A 314 6.57 -38.66 -8.55
C LYS A 314 7.46 -38.33 -7.35
N GLU A 315 8.16 -39.31 -6.79
CA GLU A 315 9.13 -39.11 -5.70
C GLU A 315 10.30 -38.24 -6.15
N SER A 316 10.85 -38.47 -7.35
CA SER A 316 11.91 -37.60 -7.89
C SER A 316 11.44 -36.16 -8.11
N LEU A 317 10.20 -35.99 -8.58
CA LEU A 317 9.61 -34.67 -8.78
C LEU A 317 9.35 -33.97 -7.43
N ILE A 318 8.90 -34.70 -6.42
CA ILE A 318 8.73 -34.19 -5.06
C ILE A 318 10.07 -33.72 -4.50
N ALA A 319 11.16 -34.49 -4.70
CA ALA A 319 12.49 -34.09 -4.27
C ALA A 319 12.92 -32.79 -4.95
N GLU A 320 12.77 -32.68 -6.28
CA GLU A 320 13.11 -31.47 -7.03
C GLU A 320 12.30 -30.23 -6.58
N ILE A 321 10.99 -30.40 -6.35
CA ILE A 321 10.13 -29.32 -5.83
C ILE A 321 10.56 -28.94 -4.41
N THR A 322 10.95 -29.92 -3.59
CA THR A 322 11.40 -29.67 -2.21
C THR A 322 12.69 -28.88 -2.17
N ASP A 323 13.64 -29.20 -3.04
CA ASP A 323 14.90 -28.46 -3.19
C ASP A 323 14.64 -27.03 -3.66
N LYS A 324 13.81 -26.83 -4.69
CA LYS A 324 13.39 -25.49 -5.14
C LYS A 324 12.69 -24.69 -4.03
N LEU A 325 11.85 -25.33 -3.22
CA LEU A 325 11.21 -24.70 -2.06
C LEU A 325 12.21 -24.36 -0.95
N HIS A 326 13.31 -25.11 -0.83
CA HIS A 326 14.38 -24.78 0.10
C HIS A 326 15.15 -23.55 -0.39
N ASP A 327 15.56 -23.54 -1.66
CA ASP A 327 16.26 -22.41 -2.28
C ASP A 327 15.45 -21.10 -2.16
N LEU A 328 14.17 -21.14 -2.53
CA LEU A 328 13.27 -19.99 -2.40
C LEU A 328 13.11 -19.52 -0.94
N ARG A 329 13.16 -20.44 0.04
CA ARG A 329 13.11 -20.07 1.46
C ARG A 329 14.38 -19.36 1.91
N VAL A 330 15.55 -19.80 1.43
CA VAL A 330 16.83 -19.15 1.69
C VAL A 330 16.85 -17.76 1.05
N GLU A 331 16.48 -17.64 -0.22
CA GLU A 331 16.39 -16.35 -0.92
C GLU A 331 15.42 -15.38 -0.21
N ASN A 332 14.26 -15.85 0.22
CA ASN A 332 13.31 -15.04 0.97
C ASN A 332 13.87 -14.58 2.33
N SER A 333 14.65 -15.43 3.01
CA SER A 333 15.36 -15.05 4.24
C SER A 333 16.37 -13.93 3.97
N GLU A 334 17.19 -14.06 2.93
CA GLU A 334 18.17 -13.04 2.55
C GLU A 334 17.53 -11.70 2.16
N LEU A 335 16.45 -11.75 1.38
CA LEU A 335 15.68 -10.56 1.00
C LEU A 335 15.04 -9.89 2.22
N SER A 336 14.52 -10.69 3.15
CA SER A 336 13.98 -10.18 4.42
C SER A 336 15.07 -9.50 5.26
N GLU A 337 16.28 -10.05 5.33
CA GLU A 337 17.41 -9.41 6.02
C GLU A 337 17.83 -8.09 5.36
N LYS A 338 17.91 -8.07 4.02
CA LYS A 338 18.20 -6.84 3.25
C LYS A 338 17.13 -5.77 3.49
N LEU A 339 15.85 -6.15 3.52
CA LEU A 339 14.74 -5.25 3.84
C LEU A 339 14.86 -4.69 5.25
N ASN A 340 15.19 -5.53 6.24
CA ASN A 340 15.41 -5.10 7.61
C ASN A 340 16.59 -4.12 7.74
N LEU A 341 17.70 -4.36 7.05
CA LEU A 341 18.85 -3.44 7.01
C LEU A 341 18.49 -2.11 6.35
N ALA A 342 17.74 -2.14 5.24
CA ALA A 342 17.25 -0.93 4.59
C ALA A 342 16.31 -0.13 5.51
N GLY A 343 15.42 -0.81 6.24
CA GLY A 343 14.54 -0.18 7.25
C GLY A 343 15.33 0.51 8.37
N LYS A 344 16.40 -0.11 8.87
CA LYS A 344 17.28 0.51 9.88
C LYS A 344 17.95 1.78 9.36
N ARG A 345 18.52 1.74 8.14
CA ARG A 345 19.13 2.91 7.51
C ARG A 345 18.12 4.03 7.28
N LEU A 346 16.89 3.69 6.88
CA LEU A 346 15.83 4.69 6.70
C LEU A 346 15.49 5.37 8.03
N LEU A 347 15.41 4.62 9.13
CA LEU A 347 15.19 5.18 10.46
C LEU A 347 16.32 6.13 10.87
N GLU A 348 17.58 5.76 10.64
CA GLU A 348 18.74 6.63 10.89
C GLU A 348 18.67 7.93 10.08
N TYR A 349 18.27 7.87 8.81
CA TYR A 349 18.08 9.06 7.99
C TYR A 349 16.89 9.91 8.46
N THR A 350 15.78 9.30 8.86
CA THR A 350 14.63 10.01 9.42
C THR A 350 15.00 10.75 10.71
N ASP A 351 15.76 10.11 11.61
CA ASP A 351 16.22 10.76 12.84
C ASP A 351 17.22 11.88 12.55
N ARG A 352 18.08 11.71 11.53
CA ARG A 352 18.98 12.77 11.08
C ARG A 352 18.22 13.96 10.49
N ILE A 353 17.17 13.73 9.71
CA ILE A 353 16.31 14.79 9.17
C ILE A 353 15.65 15.54 10.32
N ARG A 354 15.03 14.84 11.29
CA ARG A 354 14.39 15.47 12.45
C ARG A 354 15.35 16.34 13.25
N PHE A 355 16.59 15.89 13.44
CA PHE A 355 17.63 16.70 14.10
C PHE A 355 17.99 17.96 13.30
N LEU A 356 18.09 17.85 11.97
CA LEU A 356 18.40 18.98 11.10
C LEU A 356 17.25 19.99 11.07
N GLU A 357 16.00 19.53 11.02
CA GLU A 357 14.79 20.38 11.10
C GLU A 357 14.78 21.16 12.42
N SER A 358 14.95 20.50 13.56
CA SER A 358 15.04 21.17 14.86
C SER A 358 16.15 22.24 14.89
N ARG A 359 17.30 21.96 14.28
CA ARG A 359 18.40 22.92 14.21
C ARG A 359 18.09 24.12 13.29
N VAL A 360 17.34 23.90 12.22
CA VAL A 360 16.86 24.97 11.34
C VAL A 360 15.86 25.86 12.08
N ASP A 361 14.94 25.28 12.85
CA ASP A 361 13.98 26.04 13.67
C ASP A 361 14.68 26.90 14.71
N ASP A 362 15.69 26.35 15.40
CA ASP A 362 16.49 27.09 16.38
C ASP A 362 17.25 28.27 15.74
N LEU A 363 17.89 28.02 14.60
CA LEU A 363 18.60 29.08 13.87
C LEU A 363 17.63 30.16 13.36
N THR A 364 16.46 29.76 12.87
CA THR A 364 15.43 30.69 12.40
C THR A 364 14.95 31.58 13.54
N ARG A 365 14.72 31.01 14.73
CA ARG A 365 14.36 31.78 15.93
C ARG A 365 15.44 32.78 16.33
N ILE A 366 16.72 32.39 16.27
CA ILE A 366 17.85 33.28 16.56
C ILE A 366 17.92 34.42 15.54
N VAL A 367 17.75 34.13 14.25
CA VAL A 367 17.75 35.15 13.18
C VAL A 367 16.60 36.13 13.39
N SER A 368 15.36 35.66 13.57
CA SER A 368 14.22 36.53 13.81
C SER A 368 14.40 37.40 15.06
N SER A 369 14.99 36.87 16.13
CA SER A 369 15.30 37.66 17.33
C SER A 369 16.33 38.75 17.05
N ARG A 370 17.33 38.50 16.19
CA ARG A 370 18.32 39.50 15.79
C ARG A 370 17.72 40.54 14.87
N ASP A 371 16.83 40.15 13.95
CA ASP A 371 16.14 41.09 13.08
C ASP A 371 15.30 42.09 13.87
N VAL A 372 14.57 41.62 14.89
CA VAL A 372 13.82 42.50 15.80
C VAL A 372 14.75 43.50 16.51
N MET A 373 15.92 43.03 16.98
CA MET A 373 16.91 43.89 17.62
C MET A 373 17.49 44.93 16.65
N ILE A 374 17.77 44.53 15.40
CA ILE A 374 18.26 45.44 14.36
C ILE A 374 17.18 46.50 14.08
N SER A 375 15.93 46.12 13.89
CA SER A 375 14.84 47.06 13.66
C SER A 375 14.66 48.05 14.82
N SER A 376 14.81 47.61 16.07
CA SER A 376 14.78 48.54 17.22
C SER A 376 15.94 49.54 17.19
N LEU A 377 17.17 49.07 16.91
CA LEU A 377 18.33 49.95 16.85
C LEU A 377 18.27 50.91 15.66
N GLU A 378 17.69 50.49 14.53
CA GLU A 378 17.44 51.35 13.38
C GLU A 378 16.40 52.45 13.70
N SER A 379 15.34 52.11 14.44
CA SER A 379 14.37 53.10 14.94
C SER A 379 15.03 54.11 15.86
N ASP A 380 15.80 53.65 16.85
CA ASP A 380 16.52 54.52 17.79
C ASP A 380 17.50 55.44 17.07
N LYS A 381 18.20 54.91 16.05
CA LYS A 381 19.09 55.69 15.19
C LYS A 381 18.33 56.79 14.44
N GLN A 382 17.17 56.46 13.84
CA GLN A 382 16.36 57.43 13.11
C GLN A 382 15.83 58.54 14.04
N GLU A 383 15.42 58.19 15.25
CA GLU A 383 15.00 59.16 16.26
C GLU A 383 16.16 60.07 16.65
N LEU A 384 17.35 59.52 16.88
CA LEU A 384 18.54 60.31 17.19
C LEU A 384 18.93 61.25 16.03
N ASP A 385 18.89 60.77 14.79
CA ASP A 385 19.15 61.59 13.61
C ASP A 385 18.15 62.76 13.49
N LYS A 386 16.88 62.52 13.82
CA LYS A 386 15.85 63.56 13.89
C LYS A 386 16.15 64.58 14.98
N CYS A 387 16.45 64.15 16.20
CA CYS A 387 16.83 65.02 17.32
C CYS A 387 18.08 65.87 16.99
N LEU A 388 19.09 65.27 16.36
CA LEU A 388 20.29 65.99 15.94
C LEU A 388 19.99 67.02 14.85
N LYS A 389 19.09 66.70 13.91
CA LYS A 389 18.66 67.63 12.87
C LYS A 389 17.90 68.82 13.48
N GLU A 390 16.95 68.56 14.37
CA GLU A 390 16.23 69.61 15.09
C GLU A 390 17.18 70.51 15.89
N ALA A 391 18.15 69.94 16.59
CA ALA A 391 19.16 70.71 17.33
C ALA A 391 20.06 71.58 16.41
N ARG A 392 20.39 71.08 15.21
CA ARG A 392 21.15 71.84 14.21
C ARG A 392 20.31 72.97 13.61
N ASP A 393 19.05 72.71 13.29
CA ASP A 393 18.12 73.69 12.73
C ASP A 393 17.81 74.79 13.76
N ASP A 394 17.62 74.44 15.04
CA ASP A 394 17.48 75.40 16.15
C ASP A 394 18.72 76.28 16.32
N LEU A 395 19.92 75.70 16.23
CA LEU A 395 21.17 76.47 16.28
C LEU A 395 21.27 77.41 15.07
N HIS A 396 20.94 76.93 13.88
CA HIS A 396 20.96 77.74 12.66
C HIS A 396 19.96 78.90 12.74
N ASN A 397 18.72 78.63 13.17
CA ASN A 397 17.70 79.65 13.40
C ASN A 397 18.14 80.68 14.44
N ARG A 398 18.80 80.27 15.54
CA ARG A 398 19.38 81.21 16.53
C ARG A 398 20.49 82.06 15.93
N ILE A 399 21.36 81.49 15.09
CA ILE A 399 22.42 82.23 14.38
C ILE A 399 21.82 83.20 13.36
N GLU A 400 20.79 82.81 12.61
CA GLU A 400 20.10 83.69 11.67
C GLU A 400 19.38 84.85 12.38
N VAL A 401 18.72 84.59 13.53
CA VAL A 401 18.12 85.64 14.36
C VAL A 401 19.20 86.59 14.90
N LEU A 402 20.36 86.05 15.30
CA LEU A 402 21.51 86.86 15.71
C LEU A 402 22.10 87.66 14.54
N ASN A 403 22.19 87.09 13.34
CA ASN A 403 22.64 87.77 12.12
C ASN A 403 21.66 88.85 11.66
N ALA A 404 20.34 88.62 11.76
CA ALA A 404 19.31 89.63 11.51
C ALA A 404 19.34 90.77 12.56
N SER A 405 19.90 90.51 13.74
CA SER A 405 20.19 91.53 14.77
C SER A 405 21.61 92.11 14.70
N SER A 406 22.45 91.64 13.77
CA SER A 406 23.88 91.95 13.66
C SER A 406 24.17 92.80 12.42
N ASP A 407 23.55 93.98 12.33
CA ASP A 407 24.01 95.07 11.44
C ASP A 407 25.14 95.91 12.08
N LEU A 408 25.72 95.39 13.16
CA LEU A 408 26.88 95.93 13.86
C LEU A 408 27.70 94.74 14.33
N LEU A 409 28.71 94.35 13.56
CA LEU A 409 30.06 93.99 14.02
C LEU A 409 30.83 93.40 12.85
N ASP A 410 31.32 94.33 12.02
CA ASP A 410 32.51 94.14 11.22
C ASP A 410 33.70 94.00 12.20
N CYS A 411 34.10 92.77 12.51
CA CYS A 411 35.27 92.47 13.35
C CYS A 411 36.05 91.30 12.74
N SER A 412 36.92 91.69 11.82
CA SER A 412 38.17 91.05 11.43
C SER A 412 38.85 90.27 12.57
N LEU A 413 38.83 88.92 12.53
CA LEU A 413 39.86 88.09 13.16
C LEU A 413 40.11 86.75 12.42
N SER A 414 41.30 86.68 11.82
CA SER A 414 42.21 85.52 11.68
C SER A 414 41.87 84.36 10.71
N PRO A 415 42.71 84.09 9.69
CA PRO A 415 42.64 82.88 8.87
C PRO A 415 43.35 81.76 9.62
N ASN A 416 42.69 81.08 10.55
CA ASN A 416 43.28 79.91 11.22
C ASN A 416 42.25 78.97 11.84
N THR A 417 41.19 78.65 11.10
CA THR A 417 40.40 77.46 11.40
C THR A 417 40.51 76.54 10.20
N THR A 418 41.27 75.47 10.36
CA THR A 418 41.36 74.35 9.42
C THR A 418 39.95 73.80 9.20
N PRO A 419 39.35 73.96 8.01
CA PRO A 419 38.00 73.50 7.78
C PRO A 419 38.03 72.06 7.31
N GLU A 420 38.71 71.13 7.99
CA GLU A 420 38.92 69.80 7.40
C GLU A 420 39.37 68.76 8.44
N ASN A 421 38.42 67.98 8.96
CA ASN A 421 38.73 66.68 9.58
C ASN A 421 37.54 65.72 9.46
N LEU A 422 36.31 66.20 9.66
CA LEU A 422 35.13 65.33 9.58
C LEU A 422 34.83 64.87 8.14
N ALA A 423 34.89 65.77 7.15
CA ALA A 423 34.68 65.42 5.75
C ALA A 423 35.77 64.46 5.24
N SER A 424 37.04 64.74 5.57
CA SER A 424 38.17 63.87 5.25
C SER A 424 38.04 62.49 5.94
N SER A 425 37.63 62.45 7.22
CA SER A 425 37.41 61.20 7.96
C SER A 425 36.24 60.37 7.41
N VAL A 426 35.16 61.01 6.95
CA VAL A 426 34.02 60.34 6.29
C VAL A 426 34.45 59.78 4.94
N ILE A 427 35.24 60.53 4.16
CA ILE A 427 35.80 60.06 2.88
C ILE A 427 36.73 58.87 3.13
N ASP A 428 37.63 58.93 4.10
CA ASP A 428 38.53 57.83 4.46
C ASP A 428 37.79 56.59 4.97
N LYS A 429 36.67 56.77 5.68
CA LYS A 429 35.83 55.66 6.13
C LYS A 429 35.11 55.01 4.95
N GLN A 430 34.50 55.81 4.08
CA GLN A 430 33.83 55.32 2.87
C GLN A 430 34.81 54.65 1.90
N LEU A 431 36.03 55.18 1.78
CA LEU A 431 37.09 54.59 0.97
C LEU A 431 37.48 53.21 1.51
N ARG A 432 37.69 53.07 2.83
CA ARG A 432 37.99 51.78 3.46
C ARG A 432 36.85 50.77 3.34
N GLU A 433 35.61 51.21 3.51
CA GLU A 433 34.43 50.35 3.30
C GLU A 433 34.37 49.86 1.84
N LYS A 434 34.63 50.74 0.87
CA LYS A 434 34.68 50.37 -0.55
C LYS A 434 35.85 49.46 -0.90
N GLU A 435 37.02 49.67 -0.29
CA GLU A 435 38.17 48.77 -0.45
C GLU A 435 37.87 47.37 0.09
N HIS A 436 37.19 47.28 1.25
CA HIS A 436 36.77 46.01 1.83
C HIS A 436 35.73 45.30 0.96
N GLU A 437 34.69 46.01 0.50
CA GLU A 437 33.68 45.48 -0.43
C GLU A 437 34.33 44.96 -1.71
N ASN A 438 35.30 45.70 -2.25
CA ASN A 438 36.03 45.30 -3.45
C ASN A 438 36.93 44.07 -3.19
N ALA A 439 37.55 43.96 -2.02
CA ALA A 439 38.29 42.76 -1.62
C ALA A 439 37.36 41.53 -1.52
N GLU A 440 36.19 41.68 -0.92
CA GLU A 440 35.19 40.62 -0.81
C GLU A 440 34.64 40.19 -2.19
N LEU A 441 34.38 41.16 -3.08
CA LEU A 441 33.97 40.87 -4.47
C LEU A 441 35.06 40.15 -5.25
N LYS A 442 36.34 40.52 -5.07
CA LYS A 442 37.47 39.80 -5.68
C LYS A 442 37.59 38.38 -5.16
N GLU A 443 37.38 38.16 -3.86
CA GLU A 443 37.36 36.83 -3.26
C GLU A 443 36.20 35.98 -3.82
N LYS A 444 34.99 36.56 -3.91
CA LYS A 444 33.82 35.89 -4.52
C LYS A 444 34.08 35.54 -5.98
N LEU A 445 34.68 36.43 -6.78
CA LEU A 445 35.06 36.15 -8.17
C LEU A 445 36.11 35.04 -8.27
N LEU A 446 37.12 35.04 -7.38
CA LEU A 446 38.13 33.99 -7.33
C LEU A 446 37.50 32.63 -6.99
N ASN A 447 36.62 32.58 -6.00
CA ASN A 447 35.90 31.38 -5.60
C ASN A 447 35.03 30.85 -6.74
N LEU A 448 34.28 31.72 -7.41
CA LEU A 448 33.44 31.33 -8.55
C LEU A 448 34.27 30.79 -9.72
N ASN A 449 35.41 31.41 -10.01
CA ASN A 449 36.35 30.94 -11.03
C ASN A 449 36.99 29.59 -10.65
N ASN A 450 37.31 29.37 -9.37
CA ASN A 450 37.79 28.07 -8.88
C ASN A 450 36.71 26.99 -9.04
N SER A 451 35.47 27.25 -8.64
CA SER A 451 34.35 26.32 -8.83
C SER A 451 34.08 26.02 -10.30
N GLN A 452 34.18 27.03 -11.18
CA GLN A 452 34.09 26.84 -12.61
C GLN A 452 35.20 25.90 -13.12
N ARG A 453 36.45 26.09 -12.67
CA ARG A 453 37.58 25.24 -13.04
C ARG A 453 37.38 23.78 -12.59
N GLU A 454 36.90 23.58 -11.36
CA GLU A 454 36.59 22.25 -10.82
C GLU A 454 35.50 21.55 -11.64
N LEU A 455 34.42 22.26 -11.97
CA LEU A 455 33.35 21.74 -12.82
C LEU A 455 33.87 21.35 -14.21
N CYS A 456 34.72 22.18 -14.81
CA CYS A 456 35.32 21.91 -16.11
C CYS A 456 36.24 20.69 -16.08
N GLN A 457 36.99 20.51 -15.00
CA GLN A 457 37.83 19.32 -14.79
C GLN A 457 36.97 18.06 -14.61
N ALA A 458 35.88 18.14 -13.85
CA ALA A 458 34.93 17.04 -13.70
C ALA A 458 34.30 16.65 -15.03
N LEU A 459 33.84 17.63 -15.83
CA LEU A 459 33.32 17.40 -17.18
C LEU A 459 34.35 16.75 -18.10
N SER A 460 35.59 17.22 -18.08
CA SER A 460 36.68 16.62 -18.87
C SER A 460 36.91 15.15 -18.50
N SER A 461 36.93 14.85 -17.20
CA SER A 461 37.07 13.47 -16.71
C SER A 461 35.90 12.57 -17.13
N PHE A 462 34.69 13.11 -17.16
CA PHE A 462 33.49 12.42 -17.62
C PHE A 462 33.57 12.09 -19.12
N LEU A 463 33.93 13.07 -19.95
CA LEU A 463 34.09 12.86 -21.39
C LEU A 463 35.15 11.81 -21.71
N GLN A 464 36.30 11.87 -21.01
CA GLN A 464 37.37 10.89 -21.16
C GLN A 464 36.90 9.47 -20.78
N LYS A 465 36.15 9.34 -19.68
CA LYS A 465 35.60 8.05 -19.25
C LYS A 465 34.62 7.45 -20.27
N HIS A 466 33.88 8.30 -20.99
CA HIS A 466 32.82 7.89 -21.90
C HIS A 466 33.22 7.86 -23.39
N ASN A 467 34.51 8.06 -23.72
CA ASN A 467 35.03 8.09 -25.10
C ASN A 467 34.18 8.99 -26.01
N ILE A 468 33.96 10.23 -25.56
CA ILE A 468 33.28 11.25 -26.34
C ILE A 468 34.37 12.12 -26.98
N ASP A 469 34.55 11.99 -28.29
CA ASP A 469 35.48 12.82 -29.05
C ASP A 469 34.97 14.26 -29.06
N HIS A 470 35.60 15.10 -28.24
CA HIS A 470 35.35 16.53 -28.18
C HIS A 470 36.69 17.25 -28.07
N GLU A 471 36.93 18.24 -28.94
CA GLU A 471 38.11 19.10 -28.83
C GLU A 471 38.07 19.85 -27.50
N PHE A 472 39.14 19.73 -26.70
CA PHE A 472 39.26 20.41 -25.41
C PHE A 472 39.57 21.89 -25.66
N PRO A 473 38.70 22.82 -25.26
CA PRO A 473 38.98 24.24 -25.37
C PRO A 473 40.01 24.66 -24.32
N VAL A 474 40.91 25.56 -24.71
CA VAL A 474 41.96 26.14 -23.83
C VAL A 474 41.34 27.04 -22.75
N GLU A 475 40.17 27.65 -23.04
CA GLU A 475 39.37 28.41 -22.09
C GLU A 475 37.91 27.94 -22.11
N TRP A 476 37.42 27.52 -20.94
CA TRP A 476 36.04 27.09 -20.75
C TRP A 476 35.10 28.29 -20.66
N THR A 477 34.74 28.82 -21.82
CA THR A 477 33.68 29.83 -21.94
C THR A 477 32.31 29.18 -21.88
N SER A 478 31.26 29.95 -21.56
CA SER A 478 29.87 29.46 -21.54
C SER A 478 29.46 28.79 -22.86
N SER A 479 29.99 29.29 -23.98
CA SER A 479 29.77 28.72 -25.32
C SER A 479 30.42 27.33 -25.47
N SER A 480 31.64 27.17 -24.97
CA SER A 480 32.34 25.88 -24.98
C SER A 480 31.61 24.83 -24.14
N LEU A 481 31.11 25.23 -22.96
CA LEU A 481 30.40 24.31 -22.06
C LEU A 481 29.08 23.82 -22.69
N LEU A 482 28.34 24.72 -23.36
CA LEU A 482 27.14 24.36 -24.11
C LEU A 482 27.43 23.39 -25.26
N SER A 483 28.51 23.60 -26.01
CA SER A 483 28.95 22.67 -27.06
C SER A 483 29.24 21.29 -26.49
N THR A 484 29.89 21.23 -25.32
CA THR A 484 30.21 19.97 -24.64
C THR A 484 28.96 19.23 -24.15
N ILE A 485 27.99 19.95 -23.58
CA ILE A 485 26.70 19.38 -23.20
C ILE A 485 25.99 18.83 -24.43
N SER A 486 25.96 19.58 -25.53
CA SER A 486 25.31 19.15 -26.77
C SER A 486 25.94 17.88 -27.36
N ALA A 487 27.26 17.75 -27.28
CA ALA A 487 27.97 16.53 -27.69
C ALA A 487 27.61 15.31 -26.82
N ILE A 488 27.47 15.51 -25.50
CA ILE A 488 27.04 14.47 -24.56
C ILE A 488 25.60 14.05 -24.87
N GLU A 489 24.70 15.01 -25.06
CA GLU A 489 23.29 14.76 -25.41
C GLU A 489 23.18 13.94 -26.70
N SER A 490 23.91 14.33 -27.74
CA SER A 490 23.92 13.60 -29.02
C SER A 490 24.41 12.14 -28.84
N LYS A 491 25.49 11.91 -28.09
CA LYS A 491 25.98 10.54 -27.77
C LYS A 491 24.98 9.74 -26.95
N PHE A 492 24.28 10.38 -26.01
CA PHE A 492 23.26 9.72 -25.20
C PHE A 492 22.06 9.29 -26.05
N VAL A 493 21.54 10.17 -26.91
CA VAL A 493 20.45 9.86 -27.84
C VAL A 493 20.83 8.68 -28.75
N ASN A 494 22.02 8.71 -29.34
CA ASN A 494 22.52 7.61 -30.18
C ASN A 494 22.62 6.26 -29.43
N THR A 495 23.01 6.30 -28.15
CA THR A 495 23.10 5.10 -27.29
C THR A 495 21.73 4.56 -26.95
N LEU A 496 20.77 5.46 -26.69
CA LEU A 496 19.39 5.11 -26.39
C LEU A 496 18.71 4.49 -27.62
N GLU A 497 18.91 5.06 -28.80
CA GLU A 497 18.45 4.48 -30.07
C GLU A 497 19.00 3.06 -30.27
N LYS A 498 20.32 2.86 -30.11
CA LYS A 498 20.93 1.52 -30.16
C LYS A 498 20.31 0.55 -29.16
N SER A 499 20.07 0.98 -27.93
CA SER A 499 19.46 0.14 -26.88
C SER A 499 18.02 -0.25 -27.25
N THR A 500 17.23 0.68 -27.77
CA THR A 500 15.86 0.39 -28.23
C THR A 500 15.84 -0.57 -29.41
N GLN A 501 16.81 -0.47 -30.33
CA GLN A 501 16.95 -1.39 -31.46
C GLN A 501 17.30 -2.80 -30.98
N MET A 502 18.29 -2.93 -30.09
CA MET A 502 18.65 -4.22 -29.48
C MET A 502 17.46 -4.86 -28.75
N LYS A 503 16.64 -4.05 -28.05
CA LYS A 503 15.44 -4.55 -27.38
C LYS A 503 14.42 -5.11 -28.37
N LYS A 504 14.15 -4.41 -29.47
CA LYS A 504 13.28 -4.90 -30.55
C LYS A 504 13.78 -6.22 -31.12
N GLU A 505 15.09 -6.36 -31.32
CA GLU A 505 15.70 -7.60 -31.82
C GLU A 505 15.54 -8.75 -30.82
N CYS A 506 15.73 -8.51 -29.52
CA CYS A 506 15.45 -9.50 -28.47
C CYS A 506 13.97 -9.92 -28.44
N ASP A 507 13.03 -8.98 -28.58
CA ASP A 507 11.60 -9.27 -28.59
C ASP A 507 11.23 -10.15 -29.81
N VAL A 508 11.79 -9.85 -30.99
CA VAL A 508 11.61 -10.67 -32.20
C VAL A 508 12.21 -12.07 -32.02
N GLN A 509 13.39 -12.18 -31.41
CA GLN A 509 14.00 -13.47 -31.09
C GLN A 509 13.15 -14.27 -30.10
N SER A 510 12.59 -13.64 -29.07
CA SER A 510 11.70 -14.28 -28.10
C SER A 510 10.47 -14.89 -28.78
N VAL A 511 9.82 -14.14 -29.66
CA VAL A 511 8.67 -14.64 -30.44
C VAL A 511 9.07 -15.81 -31.36
N CYS A 512 10.28 -15.78 -31.92
CA CYS A 512 10.79 -16.87 -32.76
C CYS A 512 11.03 -18.15 -31.93
N VAL A 513 11.60 -18.01 -30.73
CA VAL A 513 11.80 -19.11 -29.78
C VAL A 513 10.46 -19.71 -29.34
N GLU A 514 9.46 -18.89 -29.03
CA GLU A 514 8.11 -19.38 -28.69
C GLU A 514 7.48 -20.19 -29.83
N LYS A 515 7.57 -19.70 -31.08
CA LYS A 515 7.08 -20.42 -32.27
C LYS A 515 7.82 -21.75 -32.48
N LEU A 516 9.13 -21.79 -32.24
CA LEU A 516 9.91 -23.03 -32.30
C LEU A 516 9.47 -24.02 -31.22
N LEU A 517 9.24 -23.53 -30.00
CA LEU A 517 8.79 -24.34 -28.87
C LEU A 517 7.40 -24.93 -29.12
N GLU A 518 6.50 -24.16 -29.72
CA GLU A 518 5.17 -24.64 -30.15
C GLU A 518 5.27 -25.72 -31.24
N LYS A 519 6.15 -25.53 -32.24
CA LYS A 519 6.42 -26.57 -33.24
C LYS A 519 6.99 -27.85 -32.62
N CYS A 520 7.90 -27.74 -31.66
CA CYS A 520 8.43 -28.88 -30.94
C CYS A 520 7.33 -29.63 -30.18
N LYS A 521 6.41 -28.90 -29.51
CA LYS A 521 5.24 -29.51 -28.85
C LYS A 521 4.36 -30.28 -29.83
N LEU A 522 4.07 -29.70 -31.00
CA LEU A 522 3.28 -30.36 -32.04
C LEU A 522 3.96 -31.63 -32.58
N LEU A 523 5.28 -31.58 -32.79
CA LEU A 523 6.06 -32.75 -33.21
C LEU A 523 6.07 -33.85 -32.13
N SER A 524 6.20 -33.49 -30.86
CA SER A 524 6.12 -34.45 -29.75
C SER A 524 4.74 -35.12 -29.67
N VAL A 525 3.66 -34.38 -29.90
CA VAL A 525 2.29 -34.95 -29.97
C VAL A 525 2.16 -35.91 -31.15
N SER A 526 2.66 -35.53 -32.33
CA SER A 526 2.65 -36.38 -33.53
C SER A 526 3.43 -37.68 -33.33
N LEU A 527 4.65 -37.60 -32.77
CA LEU A 527 5.46 -38.76 -32.41
C LEU A 527 4.77 -39.65 -31.35
N GLY A 528 4.01 -39.07 -30.42
CA GLY A 528 3.21 -39.81 -29.44
C GLY A 528 1.98 -40.51 -30.03
N CYS A 529 1.52 -40.13 -31.22
CA CYS A 529 0.39 -40.75 -31.91
C CYS A 529 0.80 -41.92 -32.83
N GLN A 530 2.05 -41.95 -33.31
CA GLN A 530 2.56 -43.03 -34.16
C GLN A 530 2.50 -44.46 -33.55
N PRO A 531 2.70 -44.67 -32.23
CA PRO A 531 2.55 -45.99 -31.63
C PRO A 531 1.13 -46.55 -31.76
N LYS A 532 0.11 -45.68 -31.67
CA LYS A 532 -1.30 -46.08 -31.79
C LYS A 532 -1.67 -46.48 -33.22
N GLU A 533 -1.06 -45.82 -34.21
CA GLU A 533 -1.22 -46.20 -35.61
C GLU A 533 -0.50 -47.53 -35.90
N LEU A 534 0.68 -47.76 -35.32
CA LEU A 534 1.40 -49.03 -35.44
C LEU A 534 0.65 -50.20 -34.79
N ASP A 535 0.10 -50.03 -33.57
CA ASP A 535 -0.74 -51.04 -32.93
C ASP A 535 -2.00 -51.35 -33.75
N GLY A 536 -2.59 -50.34 -34.41
CA GLY A 536 -3.72 -50.52 -35.33
C GLY A 536 -3.35 -51.32 -36.59
N PHE A 537 -2.17 -51.08 -37.16
CA PHE A 537 -1.66 -51.87 -38.27
C PHE A 537 -1.32 -53.31 -37.85
N GLU A 538 -0.74 -53.51 -36.67
CA GLU A 538 -0.42 -54.83 -36.13
C GLU A 538 -1.69 -55.66 -35.86
N ALA A 539 -2.78 -55.03 -35.42
CA ALA A 539 -4.08 -55.66 -35.25
C ALA A 539 -4.79 -56.02 -36.59
N THR A 540 -4.46 -55.34 -37.70
CA THR A 540 -5.09 -55.56 -39.01
C THR A 540 -4.37 -56.63 -39.85
N ILE A 541 -3.09 -56.92 -39.55
CA ILE A 541 -2.28 -57.93 -40.25
C ILE A 541 -2.85 -59.36 -40.14
N PRO A 542 -3.39 -59.82 -39.00
CA PRO A 542 -4.03 -61.14 -38.88
C PRO A 542 -5.26 -61.30 -39.78
N GLU A 543 -6.17 -60.31 -39.82
CA GLU A 543 -7.38 -60.34 -40.65
C GLU A 543 -7.05 -60.37 -42.16
N ALA A 544 -6.05 -59.60 -42.59
CA ALA A 544 -5.59 -59.61 -43.96
C ALA A 544 -4.98 -60.96 -44.36
N MET A 545 -4.23 -61.60 -43.45
CA MET A 545 -3.68 -62.95 -43.67
C MET A 545 -4.78 -64.01 -43.73
N GLU A 546 -5.79 -63.95 -42.85
CA GLU A 546 -6.91 -64.90 -42.84
C GLU A 546 -7.74 -64.83 -44.14
N SER A 547 -8.02 -63.62 -44.64
CA SER A 547 -8.71 -63.44 -45.93
C SER A 547 -7.90 -63.98 -47.13
N GLY A 548 -6.57 -63.87 -47.07
CA GLY A 548 -5.66 -64.44 -48.08
C GLY A 548 -5.62 -65.98 -48.05
N PHE A 549 -5.72 -66.58 -46.87
CA PHE A 549 -5.81 -68.04 -46.70
C PHE A 549 -7.17 -68.59 -47.15
N GLU A 550 -8.28 -67.86 -46.92
CA GLU A 550 -9.61 -68.23 -47.41
C GLU A 550 -9.71 -68.15 -48.95
N SER A 551 -9.21 -67.08 -49.55
CA SER A 551 -9.14 -66.92 -51.02
C SER A 551 -8.28 -68.02 -51.68
N SER A 552 -7.16 -68.40 -51.05
CA SER A 552 -6.33 -69.54 -51.51
C SER A 552 -7.01 -70.91 -51.36
N ARG A 553 -7.80 -71.12 -50.29
CA ARG A 553 -8.59 -72.36 -50.12
C ARG A 553 -9.72 -72.46 -51.15
N GLU A 554 -10.33 -71.34 -51.51
CA GLU A 554 -11.40 -71.29 -52.50
C GLU A 554 -10.89 -71.54 -53.94
N CYS A 555 -9.70 -71.03 -54.26
CA CYS A 555 -9.01 -71.33 -55.53
C CYS A 555 -8.60 -72.82 -55.64
N LYS A 556 -8.19 -73.47 -54.54
CA LYS A 556 -7.90 -74.92 -54.52
C LYS A 556 -9.17 -75.78 -54.66
N LYS A 557 -10.30 -75.35 -54.10
CA LYS A 557 -11.60 -76.03 -54.31
C LYS A 557 -12.10 -75.92 -55.75
N LYS A 558 -11.89 -74.79 -56.42
CA LYS A 558 -12.23 -74.62 -57.86
C LYS A 558 -11.36 -75.46 -58.80
N LYS A 559 -10.10 -75.76 -58.45
CA LYS A 559 -9.23 -76.67 -59.22
C LYS A 559 -9.55 -78.16 -59.06
N LYS A 560 -10.17 -78.59 -57.95
CA LYS A 560 -10.59 -80.00 -57.74
C LYS A 560 -11.92 -80.39 -58.39
N LYS A 561 -12.76 -79.42 -58.80
CA LYS A 561 -14.02 -79.65 -59.54
C LYS A 561 -13.84 -79.78 -61.06
N LYS A 562 -12.61 -79.76 -61.56
CA LYS A 562 -12.27 -79.72 -63.00
C LYS A 562 -11.37 -80.89 -63.42
N LYS A 563 -11.53 -82.05 -62.76
CA LYS A 563 -10.84 -83.30 -63.11
C LYS A 563 -11.85 -84.41 -63.31
#